data_AF-A0AAU2BWY6-F1
#
_entry.id   AF-A0AAU2BWY6-F1
#
_cell.length_a   1.000
_cell.length_b   1.000
_cell.length_c   1.000
_cell.angle_alpha   90.00
_cell.angle_beta   90.00
_cell.angle_gamma   90.00
#
_symmetry.space_group_name_H-M   'P 1'
#
loop_
_entity.id
_entity.type
_entity.pdbx_description
1 polymer ?
#
loop_
_entity_poly.entity_id
_entity_poly.type
_entity_poly.pdbx_seq_one_letter_code
_entity_poly.pdbx_strand_id
1 'polypeptide(L)'
;MERIHAGHAPQLLPTGPHPLMPVAQLYARDVPDMTCPQDADLLQVLWCPFDDAIEGCSEAVQVRWRRAADVTDILVAAPEPAYIGNDDLIPTPCVVHPEQVREYPSADELEEELWRRLYRWEDEIGLSYRGDLSGAPGWKVGGWAAPFTFREPDEEDERRCPTCQAPTSPLLTVPSGEWDGESGSWRPAGDEPEADAPPYPGNVNPTQVTVSRGYTLQFYGCTSDPRHLPVTVMQ
;
A
#
# COMPACT_ATOMS: atom_id res chain seq x y z
N MET A 1 -20.87 18.33 -8.38
CA MET A 1 -20.50 16.92 -8.62
C MET A 1 -19.81 16.69 -9.96
N GLU A 2 -20.06 17.46 -11.04
CA GLU A 2 -19.40 17.24 -12.35
C GLU A 2 -17.92 17.66 -12.46
N ARG A 3 -17.34 18.34 -11.46
CA ARG A 3 -15.94 18.82 -11.53
C ARG A 3 -14.90 17.88 -10.93
N ILE A 4 -15.33 16.82 -10.26
CA ILE A 4 -14.42 15.90 -9.53
C ILE A 4 -13.76 14.91 -10.51
N HIS A 5 -14.49 14.48 -11.56
CA HIS A 5 -14.05 13.42 -12.47
C HIS A 5 -13.25 13.88 -13.71
N ALA A 6 -13.14 15.20 -13.96
CA ALA A 6 -12.50 15.67 -15.19
C ALA A 6 -11.00 15.95 -15.03
N GLY A 7 -10.52 16.08 -13.78
CA GLY A 7 -9.22 16.68 -13.50
C GLY A 7 -9.11 18.11 -14.06
N HIS A 8 -8.00 18.78 -13.77
CA HIS A 8 -7.67 20.05 -14.42
C HIS A 8 -6.75 19.76 -15.62
N ALA A 9 -6.96 20.48 -16.73
CA ALA A 9 -6.14 20.26 -17.93
C ALA A 9 -4.63 20.43 -17.59
N PRO A 10 -3.73 19.52 -18.01
CA PRO A 10 -2.32 19.49 -17.58
C PRO A 10 -1.58 20.82 -17.77
N GLN A 11 -1.92 21.57 -18.81
CA GLN A 11 -1.37 22.90 -19.12
C GLN A 11 -1.77 24.01 -18.11
N LEU A 12 -2.73 23.74 -17.22
CA LEU A 12 -3.16 24.63 -16.13
C LEU A 12 -2.51 24.28 -14.79
N LEU A 13 -1.67 23.24 -14.76
CA LEU A 13 -0.96 22.84 -13.55
C LEU A 13 0.04 23.92 -13.13
N PRO A 14 0.17 24.21 -11.83
CA PRO A 14 1.17 25.14 -11.34
C PRO A 14 2.57 24.64 -11.68
N THR A 15 3.45 25.53 -12.09
CA THR A 15 4.89 25.24 -12.11
C THR A 15 5.39 25.25 -10.67
N GLY A 16 5.72 24.09 -10.11
CA GLY A 16 6.24 23.95 -8.74
C GLY A 16 5.73 22.69 -8.03
N PRO A 17 5.92 22.60 -6.70
CA PRO A 17 5.47 21.45 -5.91
C PRO A 17 3.95 21.29 -5.97
N HIS A 18 3.49 20.07 -6.24
CA HIS A 18 2.07 19.74 -6.20
C HIS A 18 1.60 19.53 -4.75
N PRO A 19 0.34 19.90 -4.44
CA PRO A 19 -0.24 19.61 -3.13
C PRO A 19 -0.35 18.10 -2.93
N LEU A 20 0.06 17.64 -1.75
CA LEU A 20 -0.12 16.25 -1.35
C LEU A 20 -1.46 16.09 -0.65
N MET A 21 -2.14 14.98 -0.90
CA MET A 21 -3.37 14.60 -0.22
C MET A 21 -3.11 13.49 0.81
N PRO A 22 -3.78 13.51 1.97
CA PRO A 22 -3.68 12.42 2.94
C PRO A 22 -4.43 11.18 2.43
N VAL A 23 -3.82 10.01 2.53
CA VAL A 23 -4.39 8.74 2.04
C VAL A 23 -4.50 7.65 3.08
N ALA A 24 -3.68 7.71 4.12
CA ALA A 24 -3.79 6.84 5.28
C ALA A 24 -3.39 7.60 6.55
N GLN A 25 -4.08 7.29 7.64
CA GLN A 25 -3.71 7.72 8.99
C GLN A 25 -3.82 6.53 9.93
N LEU A 26 -2.69 6.14 10.52
CA LEU A 26 -2.55 4.91 11.28
C LEU A 26 -2.00 5.22 12.67
N TYR A 27 -2.71 4.78 13.70
CA TYR A 27 -2.22 4.88 15.08
C TYR A 27 -1.41 3.64 15.45
N ALA A 28 -0.29 3.82 16.14
CA ALA A 28 0.57 2.72 16.59
C ALA A 28 -0.17 1.69 17.45
N ARG A 29 -1.13 2.13 18.26
CA ARG A 29 -1.97 1.25 19.09
C ARG A 29 -2.87 0.31 18.27
N ASP A 30 -3.20 0.68 17.04
CA ASP A 30 -4.11 -0.05 16.15
C ASP A 30 -3.31 -0.91 15.13
N VAL A 31 -1.98 -0.75 15.08
CA VAL A 31 -1.06 -1.50 14.20
C VAL A 31 0.17 -1.98 14.99
N PRO A 32 0.08 -3.14 15.68
CA PRO A 32 1.10 -3.59 16.64
C PRO A 32 2.51 -3.79 16.06
N ASP A 33 2.62 -4.21 14.80
CA ASP A 33 3.90 -4.51 14.15
C ASP A 33 4.53 -3.30 13.45
N MET A 34 3.89 -2.12 13.53
CA MET A 34 4.40 -0.90 12.91
C MET A 34 5.60 -0.35 13.69
N THR A 35 6.75 -0.25 13.02
CA THR A 35 7.97 0.34 13.61
C THR A 35 7.85 1.86 13.69
N CYS A 36 7.56 2.36 14.88
CA CYS A 36 7.40 3.79 15.14
C CYS A 36 8.71 4.43 15.65
N PRO A 37 8.98 5.71 15.31
CA PRO A 37 9.95 6.50 16.06
C PRO A 37 9.58 6.60 17.54
N GLN A 38 10.58 6.75 18.42
CA GLN A 38 10.40 6.74 19.88
C GLN A 38 9.41 7.79 20.42
N ASP A 39 9.28 8.91 19.71
CA ASP A 39 8.48 10.08 20.04
C ASP A 39 7.28 10.27 19.11
N ALA A 40 6.79 9.21 18.47
CA ALA A 40 5.60 9.27 17.61
C ALA A 40 4.72 8.02 17.76
N ASP A 41 3.41 8.21 17.70
CA ASP A 41 2.38 7.16 17.80
C ASP A 41 1.29 7.29 16.71
N LEU A 42 1.52 8.16 15.72
CA LEU A 42 0.66 8.42 14.59
C LEU A 42 1.49 8.52 13.30
N LEU A 43 1.17 7.69 12.31
CA LEU A 43 1.69 7.78 10.96
C LEU A 43 0.62 8.39 10.04
N GLN A 44 1.00 9.39 9.26
CA GLN A 44 0.20 9.90 8.15
C GLN A 44 0.95 9.66 6.85
N VAL A 45 0.28 9.08 5.87
CA VAL A 45 0.81 8.91 4.51
C VAL A 45 0.11 9.90 3.61
N LEU A 46 0.89 10.65 2.83
CA LEU A 46 0.40 11.62 1.87
C LEU A 46 1.05 11.37 0.51
N TRP A 47 0.28 11.54 -0.56
CA TRP A 47 0.82 11.47 -1.92
C TRP A 47 0.24 12.51 -2.87
N CYS A 48 0.93 12.71 -3.98
CA CYS A 48 0.46 13.47 -5.13
C CYS A 48 -0.48 12.59 -5.98
N PRO A 49 -1.70 13.05 -6.33
CA PRO A 49 -2.64 12.26 -7.12
C PRO A 49 -2.31 12.29 -8.62
N PHE A 50 -1.08 11.93 -8.99
CA PHE A 50 -0.55 11.85 -10.36
C PHE A 50 0.27 10.58 -10.49
N ASP A 51 -0.05 9.70 -11.45
CA ASP A 51 0.59 8.38 -11.58
C ASP A 51 2.11 8.47 -11.75
N ASP A 52 2.58 9.43 -12.55
CA ASP A 52 4.00 9.62 -12.86
C ASP A 52 4.81 10.21 -11.69
N ALA A 53 4.14 10.72 -10.66
CA ALA A 53 4.80 11.37 -9.54
C ALA A 53 5.17 10.40 -8.41
N ILE A 54 4.41 9.31 -8.25
CA ILE A 54 4.41 8.46 -7.04
C ILE A 54 5.38 7.27 -7.08
N GLU A 55 6.11 7.04 -8.17
CA GLU A 55 7.10 5.97 -8.28
C GLU A 55 8.53 6.44 -7.89
N GLY A 56 9.30 5.56 -7.24
CA GLY A 56 10.69 5.82 -6.83
C GLY A 56 10.83 6.54 -5.47
N CYS A 57 11.96 7.21 -5.25
CA CYS A 57 12.12 8.10 -4.10
C CYS A 57 11.75 9.53 -4.51
N SER A 58 10.45 9.84 -4.48
CA SER A 58 9.90 11.13 -4.90
C SER A 58 9.35 11.92 -3.72
N GLU A 59 9.53 13.24 -3.73
CA GLU A 59 8.88 14.14 -2.76
C GLU A 59 7.35 14.17 -2.90
N ALA A 60 6.83 13.61 -4.00
CA ALA A 60 5.41 13.36 -4.23
C ALA A 60 4.80 12.34 -3.27
N VAL A 61 5.61 11.67 -2.44
CA VAL A 61 5.17 10.81 -1.36
C VAL A 61 5.83 11.28 -0.06
N GLN A 62 5.03 11.39 1.00
CA GLN A 62 5.52 11.78 2.32
C GLN A 62 4.93 10.88 3.39
N VAL A 63 5.78 10.39 4.28
CA VAL A 63 5.39 9.78 5.55
C VAL A 63 5.65 10.79 6.66
N ARG A 64 4.64 11.07 7.46
CA ARG A 64 4.71 12.03 8.57
C ARG A 64 4.41 11.32 9.87
N TRP A 65 5.44 11.19 10.69
CA TRP A 65 5.34 10.70 12.05
C TRP A 65 5.01 11.84 13.00
N ARG A 66 4.00 11.64 13.84
CA ARG A 66 3.51 12.63 14.81
C ARG A 66 3.21 11.96 16.15
N ARG A 67 3.14 12.78 17.19
CA ARG A 67 2.41 12.43 18.40
C ARG A 67 0.95 12.79 18.19
N ALA A 68 0.06 11.84 18.34
CA ALA A 68 -1.38 12.03 18.27
C ALA A 68 -1.86 13.14 19.22
N ALA A 69 -1.26 13.22 20.41
CA ALA A 69 -1.57 14.24 21.41
C ALA A 69 -1.19 15.68 20.98
N ASP A 70 -0.28 15.84 20.02
CA ASP A 70 0.09 17.15 19.48
C ASP A 70 -0.84 17.61 18.34
N VAL A 71 -1.73 16.74 17.84
CA VAL A 71 -2.69 17.08 16.79
C VAL A 71 -3.93 17.72 17.42
N THR A 72 -3.88 19.03 17.62
CA THR A 72 -4.96 19.79 18.27
C THR A 72 -5.98 20.36 17.28
N ASP A 73 -5.53 20.75 16.09
CA ASP A 73 -6.39 21.33 15.04
C ASP A 73 -6.88 20.22 14.09
N ILE A 74 -7.93 19.53 14.50
CA ILE A 74 -8.51 18.41 13.74
C ILE A 74 -9.44 18.95 12.65
N LEU A 75 -9.14 18.59 11.40
CA LEU A 75 -10.00 18.89 10.27
C LEU A 75 -11.18 17.91 10.23
N VAL A 76 -12.40 18.43 10.05
CA VAL A 76 -13.61 17.60 9.94
C VAL A 76 -13.73 16.94 8.56
N ALA A 77 -13.09 17.54 7.54
CA ALA A 77 -13.02 17.01 6.19
C ALA A 77 -11.57 17.04 5.70
N ALA A 78 -11.17 16.02 4.94
CA ALA A 78 -9.86 16.00 4.29
C ALA A 78 -9.75 17.18 3.31
N PRO A 79 -8.63 17.93 3.28
CA PRO A 79 -8.41 18.95 2.27
C PRO A 79 -8.45 18.36 0.87
N GLU A 80 -9.27 18.92 0.00
CA GLU A 80 -9.27 18.58 -1.43
C GLU A 80 -8.11 19.32 -2.12
N PRO A 81 -7.20 18.61 -2.81
CA PRO A 81 -6.13 19.26 -3.54
C PRO A 81 -6.71 20.10 -4.70
N ALA A 82 -6.10 21.25 -4.97
CA ALA A 82 -6.57 22.14 -6.04
C ALA A 82 -6.49 21.51 -7.45
N TYR A 83 -5.68 20.46 -7.61
CA TYR A 83 -5.45 19.75 -8.86
C TYR A 83 -5.42 18.25 -8.59
N ILE A 84 -6.16 17.50 -9.39
CA ILE A 84 -6.21 16.04 -9.41
C ILE A 84 -5.77 15.62 -10.82
N GLY A 85 -4.70 14.83 -10.91
CA GLY A 85 -4.18 14.29 -12.16
C GLY A 85 -4.85 12.97 -12.54
N ASN A 86 -5.08 12.12 -11.55
CA ASN A 86 -5.82 10.87 -11.66
C ASN A 86 -6.76 10.72 -10.45
N ASP A 87 -8.07 10.59 -10.69
CA ASP A 87 -9.07 10.38 -9.64
C ASP A 87 -9.04 8.97 -9.05
N ASP A 88 -8.47 8.00 -9.76
CA ASP A 88 -8.23 6.65 -9.25
C ASP A 88 -7.24 6.62 -8.06
N LEU A 89 -6.45 7.66 -7.85
CA LEU A 89 -5.52 7.78 -6.71
C LEU A 89 -6.16 8.43 -5.47
N ILE A 90 -7.48 8.69 -5.50
CA ILE A 90 -8.22 9.35 -4.43
C ILE A 90 -9.00 8.31 -3.63
N PRO A 91 -8.61 8.02 -2.36
CA PRO A 91 -9.39 7.11 -1.54
C PRO A 91 -10.75 7.70 -1.16
N THR A 92 -11.77 6.84 -1.11
CA THR A 92 -13.02 7.14 -0.41
C THR A 92 -12.75 7.26 1.09
N PRO A 93 -13.09 8.38 1.74
CA PRO A 93 -12.90 8.53 3.18
C PRO A 93 -13.63 7.44 3.96
N CYS A 94 -12.88 6.63 4.72
CA CYS A 94 -13.40 5.53 5.50
C CYS A 94 -12.65 5.39 6.83
N VAL A 95 -13.25 4.66 7.76
CA VAL A 95 -12.55 4.18 8.96
C VAL A 95 -12.14 2.74 8.68
N VAL A 96 -10.87 2.44 8.87
CA VAL A 96 -10.33 1.08 8.74
C VAL A 96 -10.43 0.35 10.07
N HIS A 97 -10.63 -0.97 9.99
CA HIS A 97 -10.57 -1.89 11.12
C HIS A 97 -9.44 -2.90 10.85
N PRO A 98 -8.19 -2.59 11.26
CA PRO A 98 -7.05 -3.43 10.94
C PRO A 98 -7.20 -4.84 11.55
N GLU A 99 -6.88 -5.86 10.76
CA GLU A 99 -6.74 -7.25 11.21
C GLU A 99 -5.26 -7.64 11.18
N GLN A 100 -4.77 -8.29 12.24
CA GLN A 100 -3.42 -8.82 12.25
C GLN A 100 -3.42 -10.22 11.64
N VAL A 101 -2.77 -10.35 10.49
CA VAL A 101 -2.64 -11.61 9.76
C VAL A 101 -1.21 -12.13 9.80
N ARG A 102 -1.04 -13.44 9.59
CA ARG A 102 0.28 -14.05 9.40
C ARG A 102 0.46 -14.40 7.93
N GLU A 103 1.51 -13.87 7.33
CA GLU A 103 1.91 -14.14 5.96
C GLU A 103 3.36 -14.63 5.89
N TYR A 104 3.70 -15.20 4.74
CA TYR A 104 5.00 -15.79 4.45
C TYR A 104 5.63 -15.15 3.18
N PRO A 105 6.96 -15.19 3.03
CA PRO A 105 7.64 -14.56 1.90
C PRO A 105 7.11 -15.07 0.56
N SER A 106 7.19 -14.22 -0.46
CA SER A 106 6.85 -14.60 -1.83
C SER A 106 7.83 -15.68 -2.34
N ALA A 107 7.39 -16.46 -3.32
CA ALA A 107 8.19 -17.57 -3.85
C ALA A 107 9.56 -17.14 -4.38
N ASP A 108 9.68 -15.90 -4.87
CA ASP A 108 10.94 -15.30 -5.34
C ASP A 108 11.93 -14.96 -4.22
N GLU A 109 11.47 -14.84 -2.97
CA GLU A 109 12.31 -14.64 -1.79
C GLU A 109 12.71 -15.96 -1.10
N LEU A 110 12.18 -17.10 -1.57
CA LEU A 110 12.47 -18.42 -1.00
C LEU A 110 13.70 -19.08 -1.64
N GLU A 111 14.42 -19.85 -0.82
CA GLU A 111 15.43 -20.77 -1.35
C GLU A 111 14.79 -21.80 -2.29
N GLU A 112 15.49 -22.11 -3.39
CA GLU A 112 14.98 -22.95 -4.48
C GLU A 112 14.54 -24.35 -4.00
N GLU A 113 15.24 -24.93 -3.02
CA GLU A 113 14.86 -26.22 -2.43
C GLU A 113 13.53 -26.13 -1.67
N LEU A 114 13.33 -25.06 -0.89
CA LEU A 114 12.11 -24.84 -0.14
C LEU A 114 10.93 -24.59 -1.07
N TRP A 115 11.13 -23.77 -2.11
CA TRP A 115 10.11 -23.54 -3.14
C TRP A 115 9.67 -24.85 -3.80
N ARG A 116 10.60 -25.71 -4.22
CA ARG A 116 10.27 -27.03 -4.80
C ARG A 116 9.52 -27.95 -3.84
N ARG A 117 9.77 -27.83 -2.54
CA ARG A 117 9.05 -28.60 -1.51
C ARG A 117 7.62 -28.10 -1.34
N LEU A 118 7.43 -26.77 -1.33
CA LEU A 118 6.10 -26.15 -1.29
C LEU A 118 5.27 -26.54 -2.51
N TYR A 119 5.85 -26.47 -3.71
CA TYR A 119 5.15 -26.86 -4.94
C TYR A 119 4.57 -28.29 -4.88
N ARG A 120 5.33 -29.25 -4.35
CA ARG A 120 4.82 -30.62 -4.17
C ARG A 120 3.76 -30.73 -3.07
N TRP A 121 3.90 -29.93 -2.02
CA TRP A 121 2.95 -29.90 -0.91
C TRP A 121 1.60 -29.29 -1.32
N GLU A 122 1.61 -28.26 -2.17
CA GLU A 122 0.42 -27.65 -2.78
C GLU A 122 -0.41 -28.69 -3.54
N ASP A 123 0.25 -29.49 -4.39
CA ASP A 123 -0.38 -30.59 -5.14
C ASP A 123 -1.01 -31.65 -4.22
N GLU A 124 -0.41 -31.92 -3.06
CA GLU A 124 -0.89 -32.94 -2.10
C GLU A 124 -2.08 -32.44 -1.26
N ILE A 125 -2.08 -31.16 -0.89
CA ILE A 125 -3.06 -30.58 0.05
C ILE A 125 -4.19 -29.83 -0.67
N GLY A 126 -4.00 -29.44 -1.92
CA GLY A 126 -4.98 -28.69 -2.70
C GLY A 126 -5.13 -27.23 -2.25
N LEU A 127 -4.03 -26.63 -1.77
CA LEU A 127 -3.93 -25.20 -1.44
C LEU A 127 -2.86 -24.54 -2.30
N SER A 128 -3.00 -23.24 -2.55
CA SER A 128 -1.97 -22.40 -3.17
C SER A 128 -1.18 -21.71 -2.06
N TYR A 129 0.12 -21.99 -1.92
CA TYR A 129 1.01 -21.22 -1.06
C TYR A 129 0.98 -19.74 -1.42
N ARG A 130 1.00 -19.43 -2.73
CA ARG A 130 0.94 -18.05 -3.22
C ARG A 130 -0.38 -17.38 -2.83
N GLY A 131 -1.49 -18.05 -3.10
CA GLY A 131 -2.83 -17.51 -2.92
C GLY A 131 -3.34 -17.53 -1.47
N ASP A 132 -2.95 -18.53 -0.69
CA ASP A 132 -3.54 -18.81 0.62
C ASP A 132 -2.62 -18.55 1.82
N LEU A 133 -1.30 -18.41 1.61
CA LEU A 133 -0.33 -18.34 2.72
C LEU A 133 0.72 -17.23 2.59
N SER A 134 1.11 -16.86 1.37
CA SER A 134 2.16 -15.88 1.11
C SER A 134 1.70 -14.45 1.38
N GLY A 135 2.16 -13.46 0.61
CA GLY A 135 1.79 -12.06 0.79
C GLY A 135 0.27 -11.85 0.74
N ALA A 136 -0.29 -11.35 1.83
CA ALA A 136 -1.72 -11.07 1.90
C ALA A 136 -2.08 -9.94 0.92
N PRO A 137 -3.16 -10.10 0.13
CA PRO A 137 -3.67 -9.04 -0.74
C PRO A 137 -4.27 -7.88 0.09
N GLY A 138 -4.68 -6.80 -0.59
CA GLY A 138 -5.27 -5.64 0.06
C GLY A 138 -4.28 -4.66 0.70
N TRP A 139 -4.86 -3.61 1.30
CA TRP A 139 -4.07 -2.57 1.95
C TRP A 139 -3.41 -3.13 3.21
N LYS A 140 -2.08 -3.12 3.25
CA LYS A 140 -1.31 -3.79 4.31
C LYS A 140 -0.20 -2.91 4.85
N VAL A 141 -0.02 -2.93 6.17
CA VAL A 141 1.07 -2.23 6.85
C VAL A 141 2.14 -3.23 7.23
N GLY A 142 3.38 -3.00 6.79
CA GLY A 142 4.51 -3.89 7.04
C GLY A 142 4.39 -5.25 6.35
N GLY A 143 4.97 -6.27 6.99
CA GLY A 143 4.98 -7.63 6.50
C GLY A 143 5.97 -7.86 5.35
N TRP A 144 5.62 -8.75 4.42
CA TRP A 144 6.38 -9.12 3.22
C TRP A 144 6.01 -8.24 2.02
N ALA A 145 6.95 -8.12 1.09
CA ALA A 145 6.69 -7.47 -0.19
C ALA A 145 5.61 -8.21 -0.97
N ALA A 146 4.81 -7.46 -1.73
CA ALA A 146 3.94 -8.06 -2.73
C ALA A 146 4.81 -8.79 -3.78
N PRO A 147 4.39 -9.97 -4.25
CA PRO A 147 5.16 -10.77 -5.19
C PRO A 147 5.38 -9.99 -6.49
N PHE A 148 6.59 -10.10 -7.05
CA PHE A 148 6.92 -9.46 -8.32
C PHE A 148 6.19 -10.15 -9.49
N THR A 149 5.43 -9.38 -10.27
CA THR A 149 4.58 -9.89 -11.36
C THR A 149 5.02 -9.45 -12.75
N PHE A 150 5.57 -8.24 -12.90
CA PHE A 150 5.89 -7.66 -14.22
C PHE A 150 7.33 -7.13 -14.37
N ARG A 151 8.02 -6.83 -13.28
CA ARG A 151 9.45 -6.47 -13.25
C ARG A 151 10.22 -7.49 -12.41
N GLU A 152 11.49 -7.69 -12.70
CA GLU A 152 12.34 -8.47 -11.79
C GLU A 152 12.42 -7.76 -10.43
N PRO A 153 12.60 -8.50 -9.32
CA PRO A 153 12.81 -7.90 -8.02
C PRO A 153 13.96 -6.90 -8.13
N ASP A 154 13.72 -5.67 -7.69
CA ASP A 154 14.74 -4.63 -7.62
C ASP A 154 16.04 -5.19 -7.01
N GLU A 155 17.19 -4.90 -7.62
CA GLU A 155 18.50 -5.25 -7.05
C GLU A 155 18.58 -4.70 -5.62
N GLU A 156 19.28 -5.38 -4.70
CA GLU A 156 19.33 -5.00 -3.27
C GLU A 156 19.68 -3.52 -3.02
N ASP A 157 20.40 -2.88 -3.95
CA ASP A 157 20.80 -1.48 -3.88
C ASP A 157 19.66 -0.49 -4.19
N GLU A 158 18.65 -0.87 -4.97
CA GLU A 158 17.49 -0.03 -5.31
C GLU A 158 16.51 0.13 -4.12
N ARG A 159 16.57 -0.79 -3.14
CA ARG A 159 15.80 -0.70 -1.89
C ARG A 159 16.60 -0.12 -0.72
N ARG A 160 17.72 0.55 -0.97
CA ARG A 160 18.45 1.26 0.08
C ARG A 160 17.80 2.62 0.37
N CYS A 161 17.87 3.03 1.63
CA CYS A 161 17.41 4.36 2.01
C CYS A 161 18.21 5.42 1.24
N PRO A 162 17.56 6.32 0.49
CA PRO A 162 18.24 7.31 -0.35
C PRO A 162 19.01 8.33 0.48
N THR A 163 18.61 8.55 1.74
CA THR A 163 19.25 9.50 2.65
C THR A 163 20.48 8.91 3.37
N CYS A 164 20.42 7.67 3.85
CA CYS A 164 21.45 7.10 4.72
C CYS A 164 21.98 5.73 4.30
N GLN A 165 21.50 5.17 3.19
CA GLN A 165 21.93 3.89 2.60
C GLN A 165 21.66 2.65 3.47
N ALA A 166 21.00 2.82 4.61
CA ALA A 166 20.51 1.72 5.43
C ALA A 166 19.49 0.86 4.64
N PRO A 167 19.34 -0.43 4.99
CA PRO A 167 18.27 -1.25 4.46
C PRO A 167 16.90 -0.61 4.69
N THR A 168 15.97 -0.88 3.80
CA THR A 168 14.56 -0.54 4.00
C THR A 168 13.74 -1.80 4.28
N SER A 169 12.55 -1.63 4.82
CA SER A 169 11.58 -2.71 5.03
C SER A 169 10.20 -2.27 4.51
N PRO A 170 9.33 -3.20 4.11
CA PRO A 170 7.96 -2.87 3.76
C PRO A 170 7.30 -2.03 4.87
N LEU A 171 6.65 -0.94 4.48
CA LEU A 171 5.93 -0.02 5.36
C LEU A 171 4.43 -0.05 5.05
N LEU A 172 4.07 0.11 3.78
CA LEU A 172 2.68 0.11 3.33
C LEU A 172 2.61 -0.54 1.95
N THR A 173 1.60 -1.36 1.71
CA THR A 173 1.28 -1.93 0.40
C THR A 173 -0.14 -1.49 0.05
N VAL A 174 -0.30 -0.92 -1.14
CA VAL A 174 -1.55 -0.38 -1.67
C VAL A 174 -1.81 -1.04 -3.03
N PRO A 175 -2.51 -2.18 -3.05
CA PRO A 175 -2.99 -2.78 -4.29
C PRO A 175 -4.28 -2.11 -4.74
N SER A 176 -4.62 -2.34 -6.01
CA SER A 176 -5.90 -1.91 -6.59
C SER A 176 -7.09 -2.79 -6.16
N GLY A 177 -6.85 -3.82 -5.33
CA GLY A 177 -7.90 -4.67 -4.76
C GLY A 177 -7.45 -5.51 -3.56
N GLU A 178 -8.43 -5.96 -2.79
CA GLU A 178 -8.33 -6.66 -1.51
C GLU A 178 -8.15 -8.17 -1.65
N TRP A 179 -8.68 -8.78 -2.72
CA TRP A 179 -8.53 -10.22 -3.03
C TRP A 179 -9.04 -10.51 -4.45
N ASP A 180 -8.70 -11.69 -4.97
CA ASP A 180 -9.09 -12.18 -6.28
C ASP A 180 -9.41 -13.69 -6.26
N GLY A 181 -9.56 -14.30 -7.44
CA GLY A 181 -9.88 -15.73 -7.54
C GLY A 181 -8.81 -16.67 -6.98
N GLU A 182 -7.55 -16.23 -6.87
CA GLU A 182 -6.45 -17.01 -6.29
C GLU A 182 -6.38 -16.83 -4.77
N SER A 183 -6.79 -15.68 -4.27
CA SER A 183 -6.59 -15.23 -2.88
C SER A 183 -7.87 -15.15 -2.04
N GLY A 184 -8.92 -15.89 -2.44
CA GLY A 184 -10.23 -15.86 -1.78
C GLY A 184 -10.22 -16.29 -0.29
N SER A 185 -9.19 -16.99 0.17
CA SER A 185 -8.99 -17.36 1.57
C SER A 185 -8.63 -16.18 2.48
N TRP A 186 -8.12 -15.08 1.91
CA TRP A 186 -7.80 -13.83 2.62
C TRP A 186 -9.00 -12.89 2.82
N ARG A 187 -10.17 -13.29 2.33
CA ARG A 187 -11.36 -12.46 2.46
C ARG A 187 -11.65 -12.17 3.94
N PRO A 188 -11.94 -10.91 4.31
CA PRO A 188 -12.28 -10.55 5.68
C PRO A 188 -13.43 -11.40 6.22
N ALA A 189 -13.31 -11.81 7.49
CA ALA A 189 -14.34 -12.59 8.16
C ALA A 189 -15.62 -11.74 8.31
N GLY A 190 -16.72 -12.18 7.67
CA GLY A 190 -18.00 -11.47 7.67
C GLY A 190 -18.43 -10.97 6.29
N ASP A 191 -17.52 -10.92 5.31
CA ASP A 191 -17.82 -10.58 3.92
C ASP A 191 -18.22 -11.84 3.12
N GLU A 192 -19.17 -12.63 3.62
CA GLU A 192 -19.67 -13.77 2.84
C GLU A 192 -20.36 -13.28 1.55
N PRO A 193 -20.08 -13.90 0.39
CA PRO A 193 -20.63 -13.43 -0.86
C PRO A 193 -22.12 -13.74 -0.89
N GLU A 194 -22.92 -12.78 -1.35
CA GLU A 194 -24.36 -12.99 -1.54
C GLU A 194 -24.67 -14.05 -2.64
N ALA A 195 -23.67 -14.49 -3.44
CA ALA A 195 -23.80 -15.52 -4.47
C ALA A 195 -22.49 -16.25 -4.85
N ASP A 196 -22.59 -17.48 -5.37
CA ASP A 196 -21.52 -18.36 -5.90
C ASP A 196 -20.84 -17.86 -7.22
N ALA A 197 -20.85 -16.56 -7.52
CA ALA A 197 -20.26 -15.99 -8.74
C ALA A 197 -19.40 -14.74 -8.43
N PRO A 198 -18.32 -14.49 -9.18
CA PRO A 198 -17.25 -13.58 -8.75
C PRO A 198 -17.76 -12.14 -8.72
N PRO A 199 -17.59 -11.41 -7.60
CA PRO A 199 -18.05 -10.04 -7.52
C PRO A 199 -17.06 -9.13 -8.26
N TYR A 200 -17.40 -8.68 -9.46
CA TYR A 200 -16.80 -7.46 -10.01
C TYR A 200 -17.22 -6.24 -9.16
N PRO A 201 -16.51 -5.12 -9.27
CA PRO A 201 -15.44 -4.63 -8.39
C PRO A 201 -15.91 -4.01 -7.05
N GLY A 202 -17.20 -4.08 -6.70
CA GLY A 202 -17.75 -3.29 -5.59
C GLY A 202 -17.28 -3.70 -4.20
N ASN A 203 -16.89 -4.96 -3.99
CA ASN A 203 -16.52 -5.49 -2.68
C ASN A 203 -15.03 -5.87 -2.54
N VAL A 204 -14.24 -5.71 -3.60
CA VAL A 204 -12.81 -6.02 -3.60
C VAL A 204 -11.95 -4.76 -3.63
N ASN A 205 -12.51 -3.56 -3.63
CA ASN A 205 -11.75 -2.32 -3.54
C ASN A 205 -12.50 -1.28 -2.70
N PRO A 206 -12.55 -1.43 -1.37
CA PRO A 206 -13.31 -0.55 -0.48
C PRO A 206 -12.74 0.87 -0.45
N THR A 207 -11.43 1.04 -0.70
CA THR A 207 -10.79 2.35 -0.75
C THR A 207 -11.08 3.08 -2.05
N GLN A 208 -11.54 2.40 -3.10
CA GLN A 208 -11.71 2.90 -4.47
C GLN A 208 -10.40 3.41 -5.10
N VAL A 209 -9.25 3.06 -4.51
CA VAL A 209 -7.95 3.42 -5.08
C VAL A 209 -7.56 2.38 -6.12
N THR A 210 -7.26 2.84 -7.32
CA THR A 210 -6.68 2.02 -8.39
C THR A 210 -5.35 2.64 -8.77
N VAL A 211 -4.26 1.90 -8.53
CA VAL A 211 -2.92 2.37 -8.87
C VAL A 211 -2.68 2.07 -10.34
N SER A 212 -2.63 3.11 -11.17
CA SER A 212 -2.39 3.00 -12.61
C SER A 212 -3.29 1.93 -13.27
N ARG A 213 -2.75 0.86 -13.86
CA ARG A 213 -3.52 -0.15 -14.60
C ARG A 213 -3.92 -1.36 -13.74
N GLY A 214 -4.15 -1.15 -12.45
CA GLY A 214 -4.41 -2.24 -11.51
C GLY A 214 -3.15 -2.76 -10.80
N TYR A 215 -2.10 -1.94 -10.75
CA TYR A 215 -0.83 -2.28 -10.10
C TYR A 215 -0.94 -2.21 -8.57
N THR A 216 0.16 -2.59 -7.94
CA THR A 216 0.41 -2.50 -6.50
C THR A 216 1.50 -1.47 -6.26
N LEU A 217 1.18 -0.46 -5.45
CA LEU A 217 2.15 0.51 -4.94
C LEU A 217 2.67 0.05 -3.58
N GLN A 218 3.98 -0.13 -3.47
CA GLN A 218 4.64 -0.51 -2.24
C GLN A 218 5.51 0.62 -1.72
N PHE A 219 5.49 0.86 -0.42
CA PHE A 219 6.28 1.85 0.28
C PHE A 219 7.26 1.11 1.18
N TYR A 220 8.54 1.44 1.06
CA TYR A 220 9.61 0.88 1.86
C TYR A 220 10.20 1.97 2.78
N GLY A 221 10.08 1.75 4.08
CA GLY A 221 10.58 2.67 5.12
C GLY A 221 12.02 2.36 5.50
N CYS A 222 12.80 3.40 5.79
CA CYS A 222 14.17 3.25 6.29
C CYS A 222 14.20 2.59 7.67
N THR A 223 15.01 1.54 7.83
CA THR A 223 15.15 0.81 9.10
C THR A 223 15.95 1.57 10.16
N SER A 224 16.78 2.54 9.75
CA SER A 224 17.59 3.37 10.68
C SER A 224 16.87 4.63 11.17
N ASP A 225 16.04 5.24 10.32
CA ASP A 225 15.20 6.38 10.68
C ASP A 225 13.90 6.36 9.86
N PRO A 226 12.76 6.00 10.48
CA PRO A 226 11.46 5.96 9.80
C PRO A 226 10.99 7.30 9.22
N ARG A 227 11.66 8.42 9.53
CA ARG A 227 11.33 9.75 9.00
C ARG A 227 11.94 10.08 7.65
N HIS A 228 12.92 9.28 7.19
CA HIS A 228 13.44 9.46 5.84
C HIS A 228 12.34 9.19 4.81
N LEU A 229 12.48 9.79 3.62
CA LEU A 229 11.56 9.53 2.52
C LEU A 229 11.52 8.03 2.21
N PRO A 230 10.32 7.46 2.00
CA PRO A 230 10.21 6.07 1.62
C PRO A 230 10.71 5.89 0.18
N VAL A 231 11.18 4.68 -0.12
CA VAL A 231 11.32 4.23 -1.51
C VAL A 231 9.98 3.65 -1.93
N THR A 232 9.47 4.04 -3.08
CA THR A 232 8.22 3.47 -3.61
C THR A 232 8.49 2.64 -4.85
N VAL A 233 7.78 1.52 -4.95
CA VAL A 233 7.89 0.56 -6.06
C VAL A 233 6.49 0.27 -6.57
N MET A 234 6.29 0.37 -7.87
CA MET A 234 5.03 0.04 -8.54
C MET A 234 5.21 -1.21 -9.41
N GLN A 235 4.26 -2.15 -9.32
CA GLN A 235 4.28 -3.41 -10.08
C GLN A 235 2.91 -4.03 -10.34
#